data_AF-A0A3D5US08-F1
#
_entry.id   AF-A0A3D5US08-F1
#
_cell.length_a   1.000
_cell.length_b   1.000
_cell.length_c   1.000
_cell.angle_alpha   90.00
_cell.angle_beta   90.00
_cell.angle_gamma   90.00
#
_symmetry.space_group_name_H-M   'P 1'
#
loop_
_entity.id
_entity.type
_entity.pdbx_description
1 polymer ?
#
loop_
_entity_poly.entity_id
_entity_poly.type
_entity_poly.pdbx_seq_one_letter_code
_entity_poly.pdbx_strand_id
1 'polypeptide(L)'
;DVGTNAQVMGWIHSEYSAIYGHSPAAVTGKPLALGGSAGRDKATGHGIGIVVKTYAERYGTPLEGATVALQGFGNVGFHAAKAL
;
A
#
# COMPACT_ATOMS: atom_id res chain seq x y z
N ASP A 1 -0.45 7.36 5.73
CA ASP A 1 -1.65 7.52 6.55
C ASP A 1 -2.56 8.57 5.94
N VAL A 2 -3.71 8.86 6.54
CA VAL A 2 -4.59 9.96 6.14
C VAL A 2 -3.78 11.27 6.17
N GLY A 3 -3.92 12.09 5.13
CA GLY A 3 -3.20 13.37 5.02
C GLY A 3 -1.72 13.25 4.67
N THR A 4 -1.18 12.05 4.40
CA THR A 4 0.23 11.86 4.02
C THR A 4 0.38 11.00 2.77
N ASN A 5 1.47 11.19 2.05
CA ASN A 5 1.76 10.49 0.79
C ASN A 5 3.27 10.35 0.58
N ALA A 6 3.69 9.84 -0.58
CA ALA A 6 5.11 9.65 -0.89
C ALA A 6 5.92 10.96 -0.85
N GLN A 7 5.33 12.09 -1.27
CA GLN A 7 6.00 13.39 -1.19
C GLN A 7 6.26 13.80 0.26
N VAL A 8 5.26 13.66 1.14
CA VAL A 8 5.41 13.96 2.57
C VAL A 8 6.49 13.07 3.20
N MET A 9 6.55 11.79 2.85
CA MET A 9 7.64 10.90 3.32
C MET A 9 9.01 11.33 2.78
N GLY A 10 9.06 11.90 1.57
CA GLY A 10 10.28 12.49 1.01
C GLY A 10 10.77 13.70 1.81
N TRP A 11 9.85 14.58 2.22
CA TRP A 11 10.19 15.71 3.11
C TRP A 11 10.69 15.25 4.48
N ILE A 12 10.00 14.27 5.09
CA ILE A 12 10.46 13.67 6.36
C ILE A 12 11.85 13.08 6.21
N HIS A 13 12.12 12.36 5.11
CA HIS A 13 13.45 11.81 4.83
C HIS A 13 14.51 12.90 4.69
N SER A 14 14.20 14.00 4.00
CA SER A 14 15.10 15.15 3.80
C SER A 14 15.48 15.77 5.14
N GLU A 15 14.50 16.16 5.95
CA GLU A 15 14.73 16.82 7.24
C GLU A 15 15.47 15.90 8.21
N TYR A 16 15.07 14.63 8.29
CA TYR A 16 15.74 13.66 9.15
C TYR A 16 17.21 13.46 8.72
N SER A 17 17.47 13.37 7.42
CA SER A 17 18.83 13.17 6.90
C SER A 17 19.72 14.40 7.08
N ALA A 18 19.14 15.60 7.12
CA ALA A 18 19.88 16.83 7.41
C ALA A 18 20.40 16.87 8.86
N ILE A 19 19.65 16.30 9.81
CA ILE A 19 20.00 16.31 11.24
C ILE A 19 20.92 15.13 11.59
N TYR A 20 20.64 13.94 11.06
CA TYR A 20 21.27 12.69 11.50
C TYR A 20 22.20 12.06 10.46
N GLY A 21 22.42 12.73 9.32
CA GLY A 21 23.14 12.16 8.18
C GLY A 21 22.29 11.22 7.33
N HIS A 22 22.82 10.78 6.19
CA HIS A 22 22.07 10.01 5.20
C HIS A 22 21.44 8.74 5.78
N SER A 23 20.11 8.79 6.01
CA SER A 23 19.37 7.77 6.75
C SER A 23 18.11 7.33 6.00
N PRO A 24 18.25 6.66 4.85
CA PRO A 24 17.12 6.33 3.97
C PRO A 24 16.12 5.35 4.62
N ALA A 25 16.54 4.52 5.58
CA ALA A 25 15.67 3.55 6.25
C ALA A 25 14.78 4.17 7.36
N ALA A 26 15.02 5.42 7.76
CA ALA A 26 14.27 6.06 8.85
C ALA A 26 12.77 6.22 8.56
N VAL A 27 12.39 6.28 7.28
CA VAL A 27 10.98 6.37 6.86
C VAL A 27 10.74 5.54 5.60
N THR A 28 9.59 4.86 5.54
CA THR A 28 9.16 4.06 4.39
C THR A 28 8.08 4.78 3.58
N GLY A 29 7.76 4.28 2.39
CA GLY A 29 6.78 4.91 1.51
C GLY A 29 7.27 6.17 0.80
N LYS A 30 8.59 6.41 0.79
CA LYS A 30 9.26 7.45 0.00
C LYS A 30 9.05 7.24 -1.51
N PRO A 31 9.25 8.27 -2.35
CA PRO A 31 9.31 8.11 -3.80
C PRO A 31 10.42 7.13 -4.20
N LEU A 32 10.26 6.45 -5.34
CA LEU A 32 11.26 5.50 -5.85
C LEU A 32 12.64 6.14 -5.98
N ALA A 33 12.70 7.37 -6.49
CA ALA A 33 13.93 8.14 -6.63
C ALA A 33 14.68 8.39 -5.31
N LEU A 34 14.00 8.27 -4.16
CA LEU A 34 14.57 8.45 -2.82
C LEU A 34 14.72 7.12 -2.07
N GLY A 35 14.82 5.99 -2.76
CA GLY A 35 14.91 4.66 -2.12
C GLY A 35 13.57 4.14 -1.60
N GLY A 36 12.46 4.52 -2.25
CA GLY A 36 11.17 3.89 -2.08
C GLY A 36 11.14 2.46 -2.64
N SER A 37 10.21 1.64 -2.15
CA SER A 37 10.01 0.27 -2.66
C SER A 37 8.98 0.24 -3.79
N ALA A 38 9.28 -0.51 -4.85
CA ALA A 38 8.35 -0.74 -5.95
C ALA A 38 7.13 -1.54 -5.47
N GLY A 39 5.94 -1.11 -5.91
CA GLY A 39 4.68 -1.74 -5.50
C GLY A 39 4.21 -1.41 -4.09
N ARG A 40 4.91 -0.52 -3.36
CA ARG A 40 4.46 -0.07 -2.03
C ARG A 40 3.07 0.57 -2.08
N ASP A 41 2.78 1.32 -3.13
CA ASP A 41 1.47 1.96 -3.37
C ASP A 41 0.34 0.93 -3.38
N LYS A 42 0.51 -0.17 -4.13
CA LYS A 42 -0.48 -1.23 -4.26
C LYS A 42 -0.45 -2.28 -3.15
N ALA A 43 0.59 -2.31 -2.33
CA ALA A 43 0.88 -3.40 -1.40
C ALA A 43 -0.32 -3.79 -0.52
N THR A 44 -0.99 -2.81 0.10
CA THR A 44 -2.14 -3.10 0.98
C THR A 44 -3.33 -3.66 0.22
N GLY A 45 -3.72 -3.04 -0.90
CA GLY A 45 -4.85 -3.53 -1.70
C GLY A 45 -4.58 -4.89 -2.34
N HIS A 46 -3.36 -5.13 -2.79
CA HIS A 46 -2.94 -6.44 -3.30
C HIS A 46 -2.95 -7.51 -2.21
N GLY A 47 -2.50 -7.17 -0.99
CA GLY A 47 -2.57 -8.05 0.18
C GLY A 47 -4.01 -8.46 0.53
N ILE A 48 -4.98 -7.55 0.41
CA ILE A 48 -6.40 -7.86 0.58
C ILE A 48 -6.84 -8.93 -0.41
N GLY A 49 -6.50 -8.77 -1.71
CA GLY A 49 -6.83 -9.77 -2.73
C GLY A 49 -6.23 -11.15 -2.43
N ILE A 50 -4.96 -11.19 -2.00
CA ILE A 50 -4.30 -12.44 -1.59
C ILE A 50 -5.07 -13.11 -0.44
N VAL A 51 -5.35 -12.37 0.63
CA VAL A 51 -6.02 -12.92 1.82
C VAL A 51 -7.43 -13.42 1.49
N VAL A 52 -8.21 -12.66 0.72
CA VAL A 52 -9.57 -13.05 0.33
C VAL A 52 -9.54 -14.30 -0.55
N LYS A 53 -8.62 -14.38 -1.52
CA LYS A 53 -8.44 -15.57 -2.36
C LYS A 53 -8.06 -16.79 -1.53
N THR A 54 -7.09 -16.67 -0.63
CA THR A 54 -6.69 -17.78 0.25
C THR A 54 -7.82 -18.22 1.18
N TYR A 55 -8.61 -17.29 1.69
CA TYR A 55 -9.80 -17.60 2.48
C TYR A 55 -10.83 -18.37 1.63
N ALA A 56 -11.13 -17.87 0.44
CA ALA A 56 -12.08 -18.48 -0.49
C ALA A 56 -11.71 -19.92 -0.85
N GLU A 57 -10.44 -20.17 -1.16
CA GLU A 57 -9.92 -21.51 -1.45
C GLU A 57 -10.03 -22.44 -0.25
N ARG A 58 -9.71 -21.94 0.96
CA ARG A 58 -9.73 -22.75 2.18
C ARG A 58 -11.13 -23.16 2.62
N TYR A 59 -12.12 -22.30 2.44
CA TYR A 59 -13.49 -22.49 2.94
C TYR A 59 -14.50 -22.76 1.82
N GLY A 60 -14.05 -22.95 0.58
CA GLY A 60 -14.93 -23.27 -0.55
C GLY A 60 -15.90 -22.15 -0.90
N THR A 61 -15.49 -20.89 -0.78
CA THR A 61 -16.32 -19.72 -1.16
C THR A 61 -15.98 -19.29 -2.58
N PRO A 62 -16.88 -19.47 -3.58
CA PRO A 62 -16.61 -19.04 -4.95
C PRO A 62 -16.50 -17.52 -5.03
N LEU A 63 -15.41 -17.01 -5.62
CA LEU A 63 -15.23 -15.58 -5.90
C LEU A 63 -15.69 -15.19 -7.31
N GLU A 64 -15.71 -16.13 -8.25
CA GLU A 64 -16.15 -15.86 -9.61
C GLU A 64 -17.64 -15.50 -9.63
N GLY A 65 -17.97 -14.34 -10.21
CA GLY A 65 -19.33 -13.80 -10.21
C GLY A 65 -19.81 -13.25 -8.86
N ALA A 66 -18.97 -13.25 -7.83
CA ALA A 66 -19.33 -12.69 -6.53
C ALA A 66 -19.45 -11.16 -6.61
N THR A 67 -20.45 -10.61 -5.91
CA THR A 67 -20.58 -9.16 -5.75
C THR A 67 -19.82 -8.72 -4.50
N VAL A 68 -18.92 -7.75 -4.65
CA VAL A 68 -18.10 -7.22 -3.55
C VAL A 68 -18.49 -5.77 -3.28
N ALA A 69 -18.77 -5.44 -2.02
CA ALA A 69 -18.95 -4.06 -1.57
C ALA A 69 -17.63 -3.51 -1.04
N LEU A 70 -17.22 -2.33 -1.53
CA LEU A 70 -16.02 -1.63 -1.08
C LEU A 70 -16.42 -0.26 -0.51
N GLN A 71 -16.11 -0.03 0.77
CA GLN A 71 -16.29 1.27 1.41
C GLN A 71 -14.97 2.04 1.41
N GLY A 72 -14.96 3.18 0.71
CA GLY A 72 -13.79 4.05 0.59
C GLY A 72 -12.94 3.70 -0.64
N PHE A 73 -12.62 4.72 -1.44
CA PHE A 73 -11.94 4.56 -2.73
C PHE A 73 -10.63 5.38 -2.80
N GLY A 74 -9.88 5.37 -1.69
CA GLY A 74 -8.50 5.85 -1.66
C GLY A 74 -7.52 4.80 -2.21
N ASN A 75 -6.23 4.98 -1.92
CA ASN A 75 -5.17 4.08 -2.36
C ASN A 75 -5.47 2.59 -2.08
N VAL A 76 -5.94 2.26 -0.87
CA VAL A 76 -6.26 0.87 -0.50
C VAL A 76 -7.47 0.34 -1.27
N GLY A 77 -8.59 1.07 -1.25
CA GLY A 77 -9.84 0.64 -1.90
C GLY A 77 -9.69 0.46 -3.41
N PHE A 78 -8.98 1.39 -4.08
CA PHE A 78 -8.68 1.27 -5.51
C PHE A 78 -7.86 0.01 -5.82
N HIS A 79 -6.79 -0.25 -5.07
CA HIS A 79 -5.95 -1.42 -5.32
C HIS A 79 -6.61 -2.73 -4.89
N ALA A 80 -7.50 -2.71 -3.89
CA ALA A 80 -8.32 -3.85 -3.51
C ALA A 80 -9.35 -4.17 -4.62
N ALA A 81 -10.02 -3.16 -5.18
CA ALA A 81 -10.97 -3.33 -6.29
C ALA A 81 -10.32 -3.93 -7.55
N LYS A 82 -9.02 -3.69 -7.76
CA LYS A 82 -8.27 -4.30 -8.88
C LYS A 82 -7.76 -5.72 -8.57
N ALA A 83 -7.70 -6.10 -7.30
CA ALA A 83 -7.11 -7.36 -6.85
C ALA A 83 -8.16 -8.43 -6.50
N LEU A 84 -9.41 -8.02 -6.29
CA LEU A 84 -10.60 -8.85 -6.10
C LEU A 84 -11.32 -9.01 -7.44
#